data_AF-I7MD20-F1
#
_entry.id   AF-I7MD20-F1
#
_cell.length_a   1.000
_cell.length_b   1.000
_cell.length_c   1.000
_cell.angle_alpha   90.00
_cell.angle_beta   90.00
_cell.angle_gamma   90.00
#
_symmetry.space_group_name_H-M   'P 1'
#
loop_
_entity.id
_entity.type
_entity.pdbx_description
1 polymer ?
#
loop_
_entity_poly.entity_id
_entity_poly.type
_entity_poly.pdbx_seq_one_letter_code
_entity_poly.pdbx_strand_id
1 'polypeptide(L)'
;MNPMGMSPQDLEKMKTIQEYSFLMNPLFQAAMQGQVSLQESEFFPILFQSSAIIEPDDRKLAVKYLSHMGRNFLFGAGLGIFLNVQVKKIKPLNIFGWNKFLRLAFRIPLFISPFFLFANNTMDKVEELQKIQRKYFIRYKRFERTGNIKYLDPDNVLLQAHKKKTDREVITLD
;
A
#
# COMPACT_ATOMS: atom_id res chain seq x y z
N MET A 1 4.01 12.80 -42.16
CA MET A 1 3.29 13.68 -41.22
C MET A 1 2.66 12.80 -40.14
N ASN A 2 2.94 13.09 -38.87
CA ASN A 2 2.48 12.28 -37.74
C ASN A 2 0.99 12.58 -37.49
N PRO A 3 0.07 11.60 -37.47
CA PRO A 3 -1.37 11.87 -37.61
C PRO A 3 -2.05 12.53 -36.39
N MET A 4 -1.32 12.92 -35.33
CA MET A 4 -1.94 13.45 -34.10
C MET A 4 -1.26 14.70 -33.50
N GLY A 5 -0.26 15.31 -34.15
CA GLY A 5 0.42 16.49 -33.59
C GLY A 5 1.12 16.29 -32.24
N MET A 6 1.26 15.03 -31.78
CA MET A 6 1.95 14.69 -30.53
C MET A 6 3.47 14.84 -30.67
N SER A 7 4.10 15.32 -29.59
CA SER A 7 5.55 15.36 -29.51
C SER A 7 6.12 13.92 -29.57
N PRO A 8 7.34 13.72 -30.11
CA PRO A 8 8.01 12.42 -30.10
C PRO A 8 8.10 11.79 -28.70
N GLN A 9 8.21 12.62 -27.66
CA GLN A 9 8.24 12.19 -26.26
C GLN A 9 6.90 11.62 -25.80
N ASP A 10 5.78 12.21 -26.23
CA ASP A 10 4.45 11.74 -25.84
C ASP A 10 4.07 10.43 -26.55
N LEU A 11 4.59 10.23 -27.77
CA LEU A 11 4.48 8.96 -28.49
C LEU A 11 5.27 7.84 -27.82
N GLU A 12 6.48 8.14 -27.33
CA GLU A 12 7.30 7.19 -26.58
C GLU A 12 6.66 6.84 -25.23
N LYS A 13 6.11 7.84 -24.53
CA LYS A 13 5.28 7.62 -23.33
C LYS A 13 4.09 6.71 -23.61
N MET A 14 3.31 6.97 -24.67
CA MET A 14 2.13 6.15 -24.99
C MET A 14 2.47 4.70 -25.30
N LYS A 15 3.53 4.45 -26.10
CA LYS A 15 4.00 3.09 -26.38
C LYS A 15 4.42 2.35 -25.11
N THR A 16 5.16 3.04 -24.25
CA THR A 16 5.58 2.53 -22.94
C THR A 16 4.37 2.20 -22.06
N ILE A 17 3.39 3.10 -21.96
CA ILE A 17 2.17 2.88 -21.16
C ILE A 17 1.39 1.67 -21.67
N GLN A 18 1.28 1.50 -22.99
CA GLN A 18 0.65 0.31 -23.57
C GLN A 18 1.43 -0.97 -23.23
N GLU A 19 2.76 -0.94 -23.33
CA GLU A 19 3.62 -2.09 -23.07
C GLU A 19 3.55 -2.55 -21.60
N TYR A 20 3.46 -1.63 -20.64
CA TYR A 20 3.38 -1.99 -19.21
C TYR A 20 1.96 -2.06 -18.66
N SER A 21 0.93 -1.71 -19.44
CA SER A 21 -0.45 -1.66 -18.97
C SER A 21 -0.88 -2.95 -18.25
N PHE A 22 -0.55 -4.12 -18.80
CA PHE A 22 -0.95 -5.41 -18.25
C PHE A 22 -0.33 -5.76 -16.88
N LEU A 23 0.75 -5.09 -16.47
CA LEU A 23 1.42 -5.29 -15.16
C LEU A 23 0.96 -4.31 -14.09
N MET A 24 0.14 -3.33 -14.47
CA MET A 24 -0.19 -2.19 -13.63
C MET A 24 -1.67 -2.19 -13.25
N ASN A 25 -1.96 -1.71 -12.04
CA ASN A 25 -3.33 -1.51 -11.60
C ASN A 25 -4.09 -0.53 -12.53
N PRO A 26 -5.40 -0.73 -12.78
CA PRO A 26 -6.19 0.18 -13.62
C PRO A 26 -6.14 1.66 -13.19
N LEU A 27 -6.07 1.93 -11.89
CA LEU A 27 -5.92 3.29 -11.36
C LEU A 27 -4.56 3.89 -11.73
N PHE A 28 -3.50 3.08 -11.68
CA PHE A 28 -2.17 3.50 -12.11
C PHE A 28 -2.11 3.72 -13.63
N GLN A 29 -2.78 2.87 -14.42
CA GLN A 29 -2.88 3.05 -15.87
C GLN A 29 -3.59 4.36 -16.22
N ALA A 30 -4.73 4.65 -15.59
CA ALA A 30 -5.47 5.90 -15.79
C ALA A 30 -4.62 7.12 -15.41
N ALA A 31 -3.83 7.00 -14.34
CA ALA A 31 -2.91 8.05 -13.93
C ALA A 31 -1.73 8.25 -14.88
N MET A 32 -1.23 7.17 -15.49
CA MET A 32 -0.16 7.23 -16.49
C MET A 32 -0.67 7.83 -17.80
N GLN A 33 -1.95 7.62 -18.15
CA GLN A 33 -2.61 8.21 -19.31
C GLN A 33 -3.04 9.68 -19.09
N GLY A 34 -2.74 10.27 -17.93
CA GLY A 34 -3.11 11.65 -17.59
C GLY A 34 -4.60 11.85 -17.31
N GLN A 35 -5.37 10.77 -17.14
CA GLN A 35 -6.81 10.83 -16.85
C GLN A 35 -7.09 11.12 -15.36
N VAL A 36 -6.15 10.77 -14.47
CA VAL A 36 -6.29 10.93 -13.02
C VAL A 36 -4.97 11.42 -12.43
N SER A 37 -5.02 12.36 -11.48
CA SER A 37 -3.85 12.77 -10.70
C SER A 37 -3.76 11.94 -9.43
N LEU A 38 -2.68 11.15 -9.27
CA LEU A 38 -2.46 10.38 -8.04
C LEU A 38 -1.94 11.26 -6.91
N GLN A 39 -2.59 11.15 -5.76
CA GLN A 39 -2.09 11.70 -4.51
C GLN A 39 -1.10 10.73 -3.86
N GLU A 40 -0.20 11.25 -3.02
CA GLU A 40 0.80 10.43 -2.33
C GLU A 40 0.13 9.34 -1.49
N SER A 41 -0.96 9.66 -0.79
CA SER A 41 -1.75 8.72 0.04
C SER A 41 -2.32 7.53 -0.74
N GLU A 42 -2.60 7.70 -2.03
CA GLU A 42 -3.19 6.67 -2.90
C GLU A 42 -2.12 5.71 -3.45
N PHE A 43 -0.84 6.07 -3.33
CA PHE A 43 0.24 5.22 -3.82
C PHE A 43 0.39 3.92 -3.04
N PHE A 44 0.12 3.93 -1.73
CA PHE A 44 0.26 2.73 -0.91
C PHE A 44 -0.60 1.55 -1.40
N PRO A 45 -1.93 1.68 -1.59
CA PRO A 45 -2.73 0.57 -2.13
C PRO A 45 -2.35 0.18 -3.56
N ILE A 46 -1.96 1.15 -4.39
CA ILE A 46 -1.52 0.90 -5.77
C ILE A 46 -0.23 0.08 -5.80
N LEU A 47 0.68 0.34 -4.86
CA LEU A 47 1.92 -0.39 -4.67
C LEU A 47 1.65 -1.88 -4.37
N PHE A 48 0.75 -2.19 -3.43
CA PHE A 48 0.42 -3.59 -3.15
C PHE A 48 -0.25 -4.33 -4.31
N GLN A 49 -1.00 -3.62 -5.13
CA GLN A 49 -1.71 -4.19 -6.28
C GLN A 49 -0.81 -4.32 -7.52
N SER A 50 0.18 -3.44 -7.66
CA SER A 50 1.11 -3.40 -8.80
C SER A 50 2.48 -3.94 -8.39
N SER A 51 2.52 -5.22 -8.00
CA SER A 51 3.72 -5.88 -7.46
C SER A 51 4.94 -5.88 -8.39
N ALA A 52 4.74 -5.56 -9.67
CA ALA A 52 5.79 -5.52 -10.67
C ALA A 52 6.67 -4.26 -10.55
N ILE A 53 6.12 -3.13 -10.09
CA ILE A 53 6.83 -1.83 -10.04
C ILE A 53 7.70 -1.70 -8.78
N ILE A 54 7.49 -2.59 -7.81
CA ILE A 54 8.17 -2.56 -6.50
C ILE A 54 9.35 -3.50 -6.52
N GLU A 55 10.48 -3.01 -6.01
CA GLU A 55 11.65 -3.82 -5.74
C GLU A 55 11.28 -5.01 -4.82
N PRO A 56 11.75 -6.24 -5.10
CA PRO A 56 11.40 -7.42 -4.34
C PRO A 56 11.67 -7.30 -2.83
N ASP A 57 12.73 -6.58 -2.46
CA ASP A 57 13.13 -6.39 -1.07
C ASP A 57 12.19 -5.43 -0.32
N ASP A 58 11.79 -4.32 -0.97
CA ASP A 58 10.78 -3.40 -0.43
C ASP A 58 9.44 -4.12 -0.25
N ARG A 59 9.07 -5.00 -1.20
CA ARG A 59 7.84 -5.81 -1.09
C ARG A 59 7.90 -6.77 0.09
N LYS A 60 9.02 -7.48 0.28
CA LYS A 60 9.20 -8.39 1.42
C LYS A 60 9.13 -7.63 2.75
N LEU A 61 9.77 -6.47 2.83
CA LEU A 61 9.72 -5.60 4.01
C LEU A 61 8.29 -5.14 4.28
N ALA A 62 7.57 -4.68 3.26
CA ALA A 62 6.21 -4.19 3.39
C ALA A 62 5.26 -5.29 3.89
N VAL A 63 5.34 -6.50 3.32
CA VAL A 63 4.55 -7.65 3.78
C VAL A 63 4.90 -8.04 5.21
N LYS A 64 6.19 -8.03 5.57
CA LYS A 64 6.65 -8.30 6.94
C LYS A 64 6.06 -7.29 7.93
N TYR A 65 6.12 -6.01 7.62
CA TYR A 65 5.59 -4.95 8.48
C TYR A 65 4.07 -5.04 8.63
N LEU A 66 3.33 -5.26 7.53
CA LEU A 66 1.89 -5.49 7.59
C LEU A 66 1.54 -6.72 8.44
N SER A 67 2.29 -7.82 8.31
CA SER A 67 2.10 -9.01 9.14
C SER A 67 2.30 -8.70 10.62
N HIS A 68 3.35 -7.96 10.97
CA HIS A 68 3.57 -7.52 12.36
C HIS A 68 2.48 -6.59 12.88
N MET A 69 2.00 -5.65 12.07
CA MET A 69 0.90 -4.75 12.43
C MET A 69 -0.39 -5.53 12.67
N GLY A 70 -0.72 -6.47 11.77
CA GLY A 70 -1.88 -7.37 11.92
C GLY A 70 -1.80 -8.23 13.17
N ARG A 71 -0.60 -8.78 13.48
CA ARG A 71 -0.36 -9.50 14.73
C ARG A 71 -0.61 -8.60 15.94
N ASN A 72 -0.02 -7.41 15.98
CA ASN A 72 -0.20 -6.47 17.09
C ASN A 72 -1.67 -6.06 17.27
N PHE A 73 -2.39 -5.86 16.16
CA PHE A 73 -3.82 -5.57 16.18
C PHE A 73 -4.63 -6.72 16.81
N LEU A 74 -4.37 -7.98 16.42
CA LEU A 74 -5.04 -9.14 16.99
C LEU A 74 -4.73 -9.31 18.48
N PHE A 75 -3.47 -9.14 18.89
CA PHE A 75 -3.10 -9.16 20.31
C PHE A 75 -3.76 -8.04 21.10
N GLY A 76 -3.75 -6.81 20.58
CA GLY A 76 -4.41 -5.65 21.18
C GLY A 76 -5.91 -5.86 21.34
N ALA A 77 -6.59 -6.34 20.30
CA ALA A 77 -8.01 -6.66 20.34
C ALA A 77 -8.32 -7.78 21.35
N GLY A 78 -7.53 -8.85 21.36
CA GLY A 78 -7.68 -9.95 22.32
C GLY A 78 -7.53 -9.50 23.77
N LEU A 79 -6.50 -8.70 24.06
CA LEU A 79 -6.29 -8.10 25.38
C LEU A 79 -7.41 -7.11 25.74
N GLY A 80 -7.88 -6.31 24.79
CA GLY A 80 -8.96 -5.35 25.00
C GLY A 80 -10.28 -6.03 25.36
N ILE A 81 -10.61 -7.13 24.67
CA ILE A 81 -11.76 -7.99 25.00
C ILE A 81 -11.56 -8.59 26.40
N PHE A 82 -10.38 -9.15 26.66
CA PHE A 82 -10.07 -9.79 27.93
C PHE A 82 -10.23 -8.81 29.11
N LEU A 83 -9.66 -7.60 29.01
CA LEU A 83 -9.82 -6.55 30.01
C LEU A 83 -11.29 -6.19 30.22
N ASN A 84 -12.06 -6.02 29.15
CA ASN A 84 -13.50 -5.76 29.23
C ASN A 84 -14.27 -6.88 29.93
N VAL A 85 -13.86 -8.14 29.75
CA VAL A 85 -14.47 -9.29 30.44
C VAL A 85 -14.04 -9.33 31.91
N GLN A 86 -12.76 -9.11 32.22
CA GLN A 86 -12.25 -9.15 33.59
C GLN A 86 -12.84 -8.04 34.45
N VAL A 87 -12.99 -6.85 33.90
CA VAL A 87 -13.53 -5.71 34.65
C VAL A 87 -15.01 -5.89 35.00
N LYS A 88 -15.77 -6.72 34.26
CA LYS A 88 -17.12 -7.15 34.68
C LYS A 88 -17.12 -8.00 35.96
N LYS A 89 -16.02 -8.69 36.27
CA LYS A 89 -15.90 -9.56 37.45
C LYS A 89 -15.48 -8.79 38.71
N ILE A 90 -15.07 -7.53 38.58
CA ILE A 90 -14.68 -6.67 39.69
C ILE A 90 -15.94 -6.15 40.39
N LYS A 91 -16.37 -6.86 41.43
CA LYS A 91 -17.54 -6.52 42.27
C LYS A 91 -17.61 -5.05 42.71
N PRO A 92 -16.52 -4.40 43.18
CA PRO A 92 -16.61 -3.02 43.65
C PRO A 92 -16.87 -1.97 42.54
N LEU A 93 -16.65 -2.30 41.27
CA LEU A 93 -16.83 -1.35 40.17
C LEU A 93 -18.29 -1.21 39.70
N ASN A 94 -19.19 -2.13 40.08
CA ASN A 94 -20.64 -2.16 39.77
C ASN A 94 -21.06 -1.55 38.40
N ILE A 95 -20.35 -1.92 37.33
CA ILE A 95 -20.48 -1.32 35.99
C ILE A 95 -21.86 -1.59 35.36
N PHE A 96 -22.54 -2.63 35.84
CA PHE A 96 -23.90 -2.96 35.43
C PHE A 96 -24.96 -2.02 36.01
N GLY A 97 -24.66 -1.34 37.13
CA GLY A 97 -25.49 -0.27 37.69
C GLY A 97 -25.34 1.07 36.96
N TRP A 98 -24.33 1.23 36.10
CA TRP A 98 -24.12 2.48 35.36
C TRP A 98 -25.05 2.59 34.15
N ASN A 99 -25.41 3.83 33.80
CA ASN A 99 -26.14 4.11 32.56
C ASN A 99 -25.32 3.70 31.32
N LYS A 100 -25.98 3.58 30.16
CA LYS A 100 -25.35 3.11 28.92
C LYS A 100 -24.15 3.97 28.49
N PHE A 101 -24.22 5.28 28.72
CA PHE A 101 -23.15 6.22 28.33
C PHE A 101 -21.89 6.07 29.16
N LEU A 102 -21.99 6.06 30.50
CA LEU A 102 -20.85 5.83 31.40
C LEU A 102 -20.22 4.46 31.15
N ARG A 103 -21.04 3.45 30.91
CA ARG A 103 -20.57 2.11 30.57
C ARG A 103 -19.77 2.10 29.28
N LEU A 104 -20.21 2.82 28.25
CA LEU A 104 -19.50 2.90 26.98
C LEU A 104 -18.23 3.74 27.10
N ALA A 105 -18.31 4.89 27.77
CA ALA A 105 -17.19 5.80 28.02
C ALA A 105 -16.06 5.14 28.82
N PHE A 106 -16.36 4.13 29.65
CA PHE A 106 -15.36 3.36 30.35
C PHE A 106 -14.82 2.17 29.53
N ARG A 107 -15.70 1.48 28.79
CA ARG A 107 -15.31 0.27 28.03
C ARG A 107 -14.46 0.58 26.80
N ILE A 108 -14.70 1.69 26.12
CA ILE A 108 -13.94 2.07 24.92
C ILE A 108 -12.46 2.32 25.28
N PRO A 109 -12.11 3.19 26.25
CA PRO A 109 -10.71 3.36 26.66
C PRO A 109 -10.08 2.06 27.18
N LEU A 110 -10.83 1.25 27.92
CA LEU A 110 -10.33 -0.04 28.42
C LEU A 110 -10.05 -1.04 27.28
N PHE A 111 -10.84 -1.00 26.21
CA PHE A 111 -10.59 -1.79 25.01
C PHE A 111 -9.38 -1.28 24.23
N ILE A 112 -9.21 0.03 24.14
CA ILE A 112 -8.13 0.68 23.38
C ILE A 112 -6.81 0.66 24.15
N SER A 113 -6.82 0.56 25.48
CA SER A 113 -5.62 0.64 26.31
C SER A 113 -4.48 -0.30 25.91
N PRO A 114 -4.71 -1.57 25.49
CA PRO A 114 -3.63 -2.47 25.08
C PRO A 114 -2.98 -2.07 23.76
N PHE A 115 -3.64 -1.27 22.92
CA PHE A 115 -3.07 -0.80 21.67
C PHE A 115 -1.93 0.21 21.90
N PHE A 116 -1.94 0.93 23.04
CA PHE A 116 -0.84 1.83 23.40
C PHE A 116 0.48 1.09 23.63
N LEU A 117 0.44 -0.16 24.10
CA LEU A 117 1.64 -1.00 24.27
C LEU A 117 2.34 -1.27 22.93
N PHE A 118 1.58 -1.24 21.83
CA PHE A 118 2.09 -1.48 20.49
C PHE A 118 2.22 -0.20 19.66
N ALA A 119 1.87 0.96 20.20
CA ALA A 119 1.77 2.21 19.44
C ALA A 119 3.11 2.61 18.82
N ASN A 120 4.18 2.70 19.63
CA ASN A 120 5.51 3.08 19.14
C ASN A 120 6.03 2.13 18.06
N ASN A 121 5.99 0.83 18.32
CA ASN A 121 6.41 -0.21 17.36
C ASN A 121 5.54 -0.26 16.09
N THR A 122 4.30 0.22 16.17
CA THR A 122 3.43 0.34 14.99
C THR A 122 3.76 1.62 14.22
N MET A 123 4.01 2.73 14.91
CA MET A 123 4.44 3.99 14.31
C MET A 123 5.75 3.86 13.55
N ASP A 124 6.77 3.19 14.13
CA ASP A 124 8.05 2.96 13.46
C ASP A 124 7.86 2.22 12.13
N LYS A 125 7.02 1.18 12.12
CA LYS A 125 6.70 0.42 10.90
C LYS A 125 5.91 1.24 9.89
N VAL A 126 4.98 2.07 10.35
CA VAL A 126 4.22 2.98 9.48
C VAL A 126 5.16 4.00 8.84
N GLU A 127 6.13 4.54 9.58
CA GLU A 127 7.12 5.48 9.05
C GLU A 127 7.99 4.81 7.96
N GLU A 128 8.44 3.58 8.19
CA GLU A 128 9.17 2.81 7.17
C GLU A 128 8.32 2.54 5.92
N LEU A 129 7.05 2.18 6.10
CA LEU A 129 6.10 2.01 5.00
C LEU A 129 5.85 3.32 4.23
N GLN A 130 5.81 4.46 4.92
CA GLN A 130 5.70 5.79 4.32
C GLN A 130 6.97 6.17 3.53
N LYS A 131 8.16 5.79 4.01
CA LYS A 131 9.42 5.98 3.26
C LYS A 131 9.38 5.21 1.94
N ILE A 132 8.92 3.96 1.96
CA ILE A 132 8.72 3.15 0.76
C ILE A 132 7.70 3.83 -0.16
N GLN A 133 6.53 4.22 0.35
CA GLN A 133 5.50 4.91 -0.42
C GLN A 133 6.04 6.18 -1.10
N ARG A 134 6.75 7.02 -0.36
CA ARG A 134 7.33 8.27 -0.85
C ARG A 134 8.39 8.04 -1.92
N LYS A 135 9.23 7.02 -1.77
CA LYS A 135 10.23 6.62 -2.78
C LYS A 135 9.56 6.39 -4.14
N TYR A 136 8.49 5.59 -4.19
CA TYR A 136 7.79 5.28 -5.43
C TYR A 136 6.92 6.43 -5.95
N PHE A 137 6.33 7.23 -5.06
CA PHE A 137 5.62 8.45 -5.46
C PHE A 137 6.54 9.45 -6.18
N ILE A 138 7.75 9.67 -5.64
CA ILE A 138 8.76 10.54 -6.28
C ILE A 138 9.18 9.99 -7.65
N ARG A 139 9.37 8.67 -7.77
CA ARG A 139 9.67 8.01 -9.04
C ARG A 139 8.60 8.26 -10.09
N TYR A 140 7.34 8.08 -9.72
CA TYR A 140 6.21 8.39 -10.58
C TYR A 140 6.13 9.86 -10.97
N LYS A 141 6.30 10.79 -10.02
CA LYS A 141 6.30 12.23 -10.35
C LYS A 141 7.43 12.63 -11.29
N ARG A 142 8.59 11.96 -11.22
CA ARG A 142 9.67 12.15 -12.19
C ARG A 142 9.31 11.58 -13.56
N PHE A 143 8.71 10.40 -13.60
CA PHE A 143 8.21 9.81 -14.85
C PHE A 143 7.16 10.72 -15.50
N GLU A 144 6.15 11.20 -14.76
CA GLU A 144 5.10 12.09 -15.26
C GLU A 144 5.69 13.34 -15.93
N ARG A 145 6.71 13.95 -15.30
CA ARG A 145 7.39 15.15 -15.83
C ARG A 145 8.29 14.88 -17.03
N THR A 146 9.01 13.77 -17.06
CA THR A 146 10.09 13.52 -18.03
C THR A 146 9.71 12.56 -19.15
N GLY A 147 8.68 11.74 -18.95
CA GLY A 147 8.33 10.61 -19.82
C GLY A 147 9.31 9.45 -19.81
N ASN A 148 10.39 9.51 -19.04
CA ASN A 148 11.45 8.51 -19.10
C ASN A 148 11.16 7.36 -18.12
N ILE A 149 10.94 6.17 -18.67
CA ILE A 149 10.60 4.94 -17.93
C ILE A 149 11.67 4.52 -16.91
N LYS A 150 12.94 4.92 -17.10
CA LYS A 150 14.03 4.64 -16.16
C LYS A 150 13.79 5.23 -14.77
N TYR A 151 12.94 6.25 -14.65
CA TYR A 151 12.56 6.77 -13.33
C TYR A 151 11.51 5.92 -12.63
N LEU A 152 10.67 5.19 -13.39
CA LEU A 152 9.68 4.27 -12.86
C LEU A 152 10.32 2.92 -12.50
N ASP A 153 11.22 2.45 -13.36
CA ASP A 153 11.90 1.15 -13.29
C ASP A 153 13.41 1.31 -13.53
N PRO A 154 14.17 1.77 -12.51
CA PRO A 154 15.60 2.03 -12.66
C PRO A 154 16.42 0.77 -12.94
N ASP A 155 15.97 -0.38 -12.45
CA ASP A 155 16.67 -1.66 -12.57
C ASP A 155 16.17 -2.51 -13.76
N ASN A 156 15.27 -1.96 -14.59
CA ASN A 156 14.64 -2.64 -15.72
C ASN A 156 13.95 -3.96 -15.32
N VAL A 157 13.44 -4.07 -14.08
CA VAL A 157 12.80 -5.27 -13.55
C VAL A 157 11.45 -5.51 -14.25
N LEU A 158 10.69 -4.46 -14.55
CA LEU A 158 9.46 -4.54 -15.34
C LEU A 158 9.74 -4.98 -16.77
N LEU A 159 10.79 -4.40 -17.37
CA LEU A 159 11.27 -4.77 -18.72
C LEU A 159 11.66 -6.25 -18.79
N GLN A 160 12.39 -6.75 -17.79
CA GLN A 160 12.80 -8.15 -17.72
C GLN A 160 11.62 -9.09 -17.44
N ALA A 161 10.67 -8.68 -16.59
CA ALA A 161 9.47 -9.44 -16.31
C ALA A 161 8.53 -9.56 -17.52
N HIS A 162 8.40 -8.48 -18.32
CA HIS A 162 7.66 -8.49 -19.58
C HIS A 162 8.29 -9.46 -20.57
N LYS A 163 9.60 -9.31 -20.86
CA LYS A 163 10.33 -10.22 -21.77
C LYS A 163 10.16 -11.68 -21.38
N LYS A 164 10.35 -12.01 -20.11
CA LYS A 164 10.20 -13.38 -19.59
C LYS A 164 8.78 -13.94 -19.73
N LYS A 165 7.74 -13.10 -19.72
CA LYS A 165 6.36 -13.51 -19.94
C LYS A 165 6.08 -13.73 -21.42
N THR A 166 6.50 -12.79 -22.28
CA THR A 166 6.39 -12.91 -23.74
C THR A 166 7.09 -14.18 -24.23
N ASP A 167 8.31 -14.44 -23.74
CA ASP A 167 9.07 -15.65 -24.11
C ASP A 167 8.35 -16.94 -23.70
N ARG A 168 7.61 -16.93 -22.57
CA ARG A 168 6.82 -18.10 -22.13
C ARG A 168 5.56 -18.31 -22.95
N GLU A 169 4.88 -17.25 -23.35
CA GLU A 169 3.66 -17.34 -24.18
C GLU A 169 3.99 -17.83 -25.60
N VAL A 170 5.16 -17.45 -26.13
CA VAL A 170 5.66 -17.93 -27.43
C VAL A 170 5.98 -19.44 -27.40
N ILE A 171 6.54 -19.97 -26.31
CA ILE A 171 6.88 -21.40 -26.19
C ILE A 171 5.63 -22.30 -26.06
N THR A 172 4.48 -21.75 -25.63
CA THR A 172 3.22 -22.51 -25.49
C THR A 172 2.31 -22.50 -26.72
N LEU A 173 2.72 -21.80 -27.78
CA LEU A 173 1.95 -21.69 -29.04
C LEU A 173 2.55 -22.53 -30.19
N ASP A 174 3.59 -23.31 -29.91
CA ASP A 174 4.12 -24.39 -30.75
C ASP A 174 3.65 -25.77 -30.23
#